data_AF-A0A3D8J2T7-F1
#
_entry.id   AF-A0A3D8J2T7-F1
#
_cell.length_a   1.000
_cell.length_b   1.000
_cell.length_c   1.000
_cell.angle_alpha   90.00
_cell.angle_beta   90.00
_cell.angle_gamma   90.00
#
_symmetry.space_group_name_H-M   'P 1'
#
loop_
_entity.id
_entity.type
_entity.pdbx_description
1 polymer ?
#
loop_
_entity_poly.entity_id
_entity_poly.type
_entity_poly.pdbx_seq_one_letter_code
_entity_poly.pdbx_strand_id
1 'polypeptide(L)'
;MKKVYLALLLMIGLLYAQDPIEDLPDFTPQFSIRSLYSGDILISKKSSMPTPNWKIRDVTIPELAKSDFAEALFKLGYVQFYHPQDDNRCIGIDEAGFFTDRNCKQDIDSKKYETIFSIMPTNTGAVQIRSLVLDKNQCISVFHTTAIPRGRDFGINPCDFSALVLIDLKTLLILAPPLGEFMLNN
;
A
#
# COMPACT_ATOMS: atom_id res chain seq x y z
N MET A 1 -22.99 -11.38 -55.71
CA MET A 1 -22.56 -12.62 -55.03
C MET A 1 -21.37 -12.41 -54.09
N LYS A 2 -20.25 -11.80 -54.50
CA LYS A 2 -19.04 -11.58 -53.66
C LYS A 2 -19.29 -10.88 -52.31
N LYS A 3 -20.21 -9.91 -52.26
CA LYS A 3 -20.59 -9.19 -51.03
C LYS A 3 -21.37 -10.05 -50.01
N VAL A 4 -22.12 -11.05 -50.49
CA VAL A 4 -22.89 -11.96 -49.63
C VAL A 4 -21.96 -12.96 -48.93
N TYR A 5 -20.96 -13.46 -49.65
CA TYR A 5 -19.93 -14.33 -49.07
C TYR A 5 -19.11 -13.63 -47.99
N LEU A 6 -18.80 -12.34 -48.18
CA LEU A 6 -18.07 -11.55 -47.19
C LEU A 6 -18.88 -11.33 -45.91
N ALA A 7 -20.19 -11.05 -46.06
CA ALA A 7 -21.09 -10.91 -44.91
C ALA A 7 -21.26 -12.23 -44.14
N LEU A 8 -21.33 -13.36 -44.85
CA LEU A 8 -21.41 -14.68 -44.23
C LEU A 8 -20.13 -15.03 -43.46
N LEU A 9 -18.95 -14.72 -44.01
CA LEU A 9 -17.66 -14.91 -43.33
C LEU A 9 -17.53 -14.07 -42.05
N LEU A 10 -18.01 -12.83 -42.05
CA LEU A 10 -18.02 -11.97 -40.86
C LEU A 10 -18.95 -12.51 -39.76
N MET A 11 -20.13 -13.02 -40.13
CA MET A 11 -21.07 -13.63 -39.18
C MET A 11 -20.53 -14.91 -38.56
N ILE A 12 -19.80 -15.73 -39.33
CA ILE A 12 -19.15 -16.95 -38.83
C ILE A 12 -18.03 -16.60 -37.84
N GLY A 13 -17.28 -15.51 -38.08
CA GLY A 13 -16.24 -15.04 -37.16
C GLY A 13 -16.77 -14.65 -35.77
N LEU A 14 -18.01 -14.17 -35.67
CA LEU A 14 -18.66 -13.84 -34.39
C LEU A 14 -19.12 -15.08 -33.62
N LEU A 15 -19.40 -16.20 -34.30
CA LEU A 15 -19.80 -17.47 -33.67
C LEU A 15 -18.62 -18.24 -33.06
N TYR A 16 -17.40 -17.94 -33.51
CA TYR A 16 -16.15 -18.51 -32.98
C TYR A 16 -15.36 -17.51 -32.13
N ALA A 17 -15.98 -16.39 -31.73
CA ALA A 17 -15.42 -15.53 -30.71
C ALA A 17 -15.40 -16.33 -29.40
N GLN A 18 -14.21 -16.80 -29.01
CA GLN A 18 -13.98 -17.38 -27.69
C GLN A 18 -14.39 -16.35 -26.64
N ASP A 19 -15.10 -16.81 -25.60
CA ASP A 19 -15.34 -15.99 -24.42
C ASP A 19 -14.01 -15.38 -23.95
N PRO A 20 -13.99 -14.10 -23.55
CA PRO A 20 -12.76 -13.51 -23.01
C PRO A 20 -12.23 -14.43 -21.91
N ILE A 21 -10.93 -14.71 -21.97
CA ILE A 21 -10.23 -15.46 -20.92
C ILE A 21 -10.64 -14.80 -19.60
N GLU A 22 -11.24 -15.57 -18.71
CA GLU A 22 -11.65 -15.11 -17.39
C GLU A 22 -10.42 -14.45 -16.75
N ASP A 23 -10.51 -13.14 -16.49
CA ASP A 23 -9.39 -12.39 -15.94
C ASP A 23 -8.88 -13.12 -14.70
N LEU A 24 -7.56 -13.35 -14.64
CA LEU A 24 -6.94 -13.96 -13.48
C LEU A 24 -7.41 -13.20 -12.23
N PRO A 25 -7.74 -13.90 -11.13
CA PRO A 25 -8.15 -13.24 -9.90
C PRO A 25 -7.09 -12.22 -9.50
N ASP A 26 -7.53 -11.04 -9.07
CA ASP A 26 -6.65 -9.93 -8.70
C ASP A 26 -5.59 -10.40 -7.70
N PHE A 27 -4.37 -10.60 -8.20
CA PHE A 27 -3.29 -11.17 -7.43
C PHE A 27 -2.31 -10.06 -7.07
N THR A 28 -2.38 -9.63 -5.82
CA THR A 28 -1.31 -8.82 -5.24
C THR A 28 -0.34 -9.72 -4.48
N PRO A 29 0.95 -9.80 -4.89
CA PRO A 29 1.95 -10.55 -4.14
C PRO A 29 2.12 -9.96 -2.74
N GLN A 30 2.41 -10.83 -1.78
CA GLN A 30 2.76 -10.41 -0.42
C GLN A 30 4.14 -9.75 -0.42
N PHE A 31 4.37 -8.81 0.49
CA PHE A 31 5.66 -8.14 0.68
C PHE A 31 5.88 -7.79 2.15
N SER A 32 7.12 -7.50 2.52
CA SER A 32 7.47 -6.94 3.83
C SER A 32 7.82 -5.45 3.70
N ILE A 33 7.44 -4.65 4.69
CA ILE A 33 7.80 -3.22 4.75
C ILE A 33 8.97 -3.09 5.72
N ARG A 34 10.08 -2.50 5.26
CA ARG A 34 11.31 -2.41 6.05
C ARG A 34 11.85 -0.99 6.10
N SER A 35 12.41 -0.62 7.25
CA SER A 35 13.16 0.61 7.39
C SER A 35 14.47 0.56 6.59
N LEU A 36 14.70 1.56 5.75
CA LEU A 36 16.01 1.72 5.09
C LEU A 36 17.11 2.09 6.10
N TYR A 37 16.76 2.84 7.14
CA TYR A 37 17.68 3.24 8.19
C TYR A 37 18.19 2.06 9.05
N SER A 38 17.31 1.12 9.39
CA SER A 38 17.61 0.12 10.42
C SER A 38 17.45 -1.34 9.98
N GLY A 39 16.79 -1.59 8.86
CA GLY A 39 16.39 -2.94 8.45
C GLY A 39 15.23 -3.53 9.25
N ASP A 40 14.72 -2.83 10.27
CA ASP A 40 13.58 -3.27 11.07
C ASP A 40 12.34 -3.47 10.17
N ILE A 41 11.53 -4.48 10.49
CA ILE A 41 10.32 -4.82 9.74
C ILE A 41 9.11 -4.21 10.44
N LEU A 42 8.23 -3.58 9.67
CA LEU A 42 6.98 -3.03 10.17
C LEU A 42 6.00 -4.17 10.48
N ILE A 43 5.69 -4.32 11.77
CA ILE A 43 4.73 -5.30 12.30
C ILE A 43 3.75 -4.54 13.19
N SER A 44 2.45 -4.81 13.04
CA SER A 44 1.43 -4.30 13.97
C SER A 44 1.55 -5.03 15.31
N LYS A 45 2.32 -4.48 16.26
CA LYS A 45 2.60 -5.13 17.55
C LYS A 45 1.36 -5.27 18.46
N LYS A 46 0.35 -4.42 18.26
CA LYS A 46 -0.94 -4.47 18.97
C LYS A 46 -1.97 -5.39 18.28
N SER A 47 -1.56 -6.09 17.21
CA SER A 47 -2.41 -7.02 16.47
C SER A 47 -2.67 -8.31 17.24
N SER A 48 -3.88 -8.86 17.11
CA SER A 48 -4.18 -10.24 17.53
C SER A 48 -3.60 -11.31 16.58
N MET A 49 -3.19 -10.92 15.38
CA MET A 49 -2.57 -11.76 14.34
C MET A 49 -1.40 -10.99 13.72
N PRO A 50 -0.28 -10.82 14.46
CA PRO A 50 0.85 -10.06 13.96
C PRO A 50 1.47 -10.76 12.75
N THR A 51 1.67 -10.01 11.68
CA THR A 51 2.30 -10.49 10.45
C THR A 51 3.44 -9.55 10.04
N PRO A 52 4.57 -10.09 9.53
CA PRO A 52 5.59 -9.29 8.87
C PRO A 52 5.30 -9.04 7.37
N ASN A 53 4.27 -9.70 6.85
CA ASN A 53 3.89 -9.69 5.44
C ASN A 53 2.54 -9.02 5.25
N TRP A 54 2.45 -8.21 4.21
CA TRP A 54 1.29 -7.42 3.86
C TRP A 54 0.96 -7.63 2.39
N LYS A 55 -0.31 -7.45 2.04
CA LYS A 55 -0.75 -7.23 0.67
C LYS A 55 -1.17 -5.77 0.52
N ILE A 56 -1.19 -5.27 -0.71
CA ILE A 56 -1.59 -3.89 -1.03
C ILE A 56 -2.81 -3.90 -1.93
N ARG A 57 -3.70 -2.93 -1.76
CA ARG A 57 -4.76 -2.65 -2.73
C ARG A 57 -4.93 -1.16 -2.89
N ASP A 58 -5.33 -0.76 -4.09
CA ASP A 58 -5.72 0.61 -4.38
C ASP A 58 -7.09 0.90 -3.77
N VAL A 59 -7.26 2.15 -3.30
CA VAL A 59 -8.51 2.64 -2.74
C VAL A 59 -8.87 3.94 -3.43
N THR A 60 -10.09 4.02 -3.94
CA THR A 60 -10.62 5.27 -4.52
C THR A 60 -11.41 6.03 -3.46
N ILE A 61 -10.96 7.25 -3.13
CA ILE A 61 -11.62 8.14 -2.16
C ILE A 61 -11.89 9.49 -2.84
N PRO A 62 -13.02 9.62 -3.58
CA PRO A 62 -13.28 10.78 -4.43
C PRO A 62 -13.30 12.11 -3.68
N GLU A 63 -13.74 12.12 -2.42
CA GLU A 63 -13.80 13.31 -1.58
C GLU A 63 -12.40 13.86 -1.24
N LEU A 64 -11.38 13.01 -1.18
CA LEU A 64 -10.02 13.42 -0.85
C LEU A 64 -9.24 13.93 -2.05
N ALA A 65 -9.59 13.50 -3.26
CA ALA A 65 -8.88 13.84 -4.50
C ALA A 65 -8.72 15.36 -4.73
N LYS A 66 -9.60 16.19 -4.17
CA LYS A 66 -9.52 17.66 -4.29
C LYS A 66 -8.99 18.37 -3.04
N SER A 67 -9.15 17.77 -1.86
CA SER A 67 -8.79 18.40 -0.58
C SER A 67 -7.38 18.09 -0.12
N ASP A 68 -6.81 16.98 -0.60
CA ASP A 68 -5.48 16.54 -0.23
C ASP A 68 -4.45 17.17 -1.16
N PHE A 69 -3.63 18.06 -0.61
CA PHE A 69 -2.58 18.77 -1.33
C PHE A 69 -1.61 17.82 -2.06
N ALA A 70 -1.20 16.73 -1.42
CA ALA A 70 -0.23 15.82 -2.02
C ALA A 70 -0.87 15.05 -3.19
N GLU A 71 -2.14 14.67 -3.08
CA GLU A 71 -2.86 14.04 -4.19
C GLU A 71 -3.08 15.01 -5.35
N ALA A 72 -3.46 16.26 -5.05
CA ALA A 72 -3.65 17.28 -6.06
C ALA A 72 -2.35 17.59 -6.85
N LEU A 73 -1.19 17.55 -6.20
CA LEU A 73 0.10 17.82 -6.83
C LEU A 73 0.71 16.60 -7.52
N PHE A 74 0.70 15.46 -6.85
CA PHE A 74 1.53 14.30 -7.23
C PHE A 74 0.71 13.13 -7.78
N LYS A 75 -0.62 13.11 -7.59
CA LYS A 75 -1.53 12.05 -8.07
C LYS A 75 -1.05 10.64 -7.72
N LEU A 76 -0.69 10.46 -6.46
CA LEU A 76 -0.06 9.24 -5.96
C LEU A 76 -1.08 8.12 -5.71
N GLY A 77 -2.35 8.48 -5.60
CA GLY A 77 -3.41 7.58 -5.21
C GLY A 77 -3.32 7.21 -3.73
N TYR A 78 -4.28 6.36 -3.33
CA TYR A 78 -4.42 5.87 -1.98
C TYR A 78 -4.39 4.35 -1.97
N VAL A 79 -3.78 3.80 -0.94
CA VAL A 79 -3.62 2.36 -0.77
C VAL A 79 -3.94 1.95 0.66
N GLN A 80 -4.31 0.68 0.80
CA GLN A 80 -4.38 -0.01 2.09
C GLN A 80 -3.39 -1.17 2.11
N PHE A 81 -2.71 -1.34 3.24
CA PHE A 81 -1.93 -2.56 3.50
C PHE A 81 -2.77 -3.50 4.37
N TYR A 82 -3.16 -4.63 3.80
CA TYR A 82 -4.06 -5.60 4.43
C TYR A 82 -3.37 -6.92 4.75
N HIS A 83 -3.93 -7.61 5.74
CA HIS A 83 -3.41 -8.86 6.27
C HIS A 83 -3.58 -10.00 5.24
N PRO A 84 -2.54 -10.81 4.95
CA PRO A 84 -2.61 -11.81 3.87
C PRO A 84 -3.69 -12.88 4.04
N GLN A 85 -4.09 -13.16 5.28
CA GLN A 85 -5.10 -14.14 5.68
C GLN A 85 -6.46 -13.52 6.06
N ASP A 86 -6.58 -12.19 6.10
CA ASP A 86 -7.80 -11.48 6.49
C ASP A 86 -7.87 -10.13 5.76
N ASP A 87 -8.50 -10.12 4.59
CA ASP A 87 -8.52 -8.95 3.70
C ASP A 87 -9.31 -7.76 4.27
N ASN A 88 -10.04 -7.93 5.37
CA ASN A 88 -10.75 -6.86 6.06
C ASN A 88 -9.94 -6.26 7.22
N ARG A 89 -8.73 -6.76 7.47
CA ARG A 89 -7.81 -6.28 8.50
C ARG A 89 -6.65 -5.54 7.86
N CYS A 90 -6.48 -4.28 8.23
CA CYS A 90 -5.43 -3.42 7.70
C CYS A 90 -4.52 -2.95 8.82
N ILE A 91 -3.27 -2.65 8.48
CA ILE A 91 -2.45 -1.81 9.34
C ILE A 91 -3.09 -0.42 9.38
N GLY A 92 -3.27 0.10 10.57
CA GLY A 92 -3.73 1.45 10.81
C GLY A 92 -2.82 2.18 11.78
N ILE A 93 -2.94 3.49 11.79
CA ILE A 93 -2.29 4.37 12.76
C ILE A 93 -3.38 5.04 13.57
N ASP A 94 -3.40 4.81 14.88
CA ASP A 94 -4.36 5.49 15.74
C ASP A 94 -4.08 7.00 15.82
N GLU A 95 -5.05 7.77 16.32
CA GLU A 95 -4.91 9.22 16.50
C GLU A 95 -3.71 9.63 17.39
N ALA A 96 -3.18 8.70 18.19
CA ALA A 96 -1.97 8.90 19.01
C ALA A 96 -0.66 8.56 18.26
N GLY A 97 -0.73 8.18 16.99
CA GLY A 97 0.40 7.90 16.12
C GLY A 97 0.98 6.48 16.25
N PHE A 98 0.27 5.56 16.92
CA PHE A 98 0.71 4.18 17.10
C PHE A 98 0.09 3.23 16.08
N PHE A 99 0.90 2.27 15.62
CA PHE A 99 0.44 1.21 14.74
C PHE A 99 -0.50 0.23 15.46
N THR A 100 -1.63 -0.07 14.83
CA THR A 100 -2.66 -0.98 15.31
C THR A 100 -3.33 -1.70 14.14
N ASP A 101 -4.14 -2.71 14.44
CA ASP A 101 -5.00 -3.34 13.45
C ASP A 101 -6.35 -2.63 13.43
N ARG A 102 -6.84 -2.32 12.23
CA ARG A 102 -8.16 -1.73 12.02
C ARG A 102 -8.93 -2.51 10.97
N ASN A 103 -10.25 -2.39 11.05
CA ASN A 103 -11.11 -2.89 9.99
C ASN A 103 -11.01 -1.94 8.78
N CYS A 104 -10.54 -2.47 7.65
CA CYS A 104 -10.25 -1.69 6.46
C CYS A 104 -11.48 -0.97 5.90
N LYS A 105 -12.62 -1.65 5.87
CA LYS A 105 -13.86 -1.11 5.30
C LYS A 105 -14.48 -0.08 6.24
N GLN A 106 -14.54 -0.41 7.53
CA GLN A 106 -15.10 0.48 8.54
C GLN A 106 -14.33 1.80 8.64
N ASP A 107 -13.00 1.77 8.47
CA ASP A 107 -12.17 2.98 8.50
C ASP A 107 -12.53 3.96 7.36
N ILE A 108 -12.79 3.43 6.16
CA ILE A 108 -13.27 4.20 5.00
C ILE A 108 -14.68 4.72 5.27
N ASP A 109 -15.60 3.84 5.69
CA ASP A 109 -17.01 4.19 5.92
C ASP A 109 -17.17 5.26 7.02
N SER A 110 -16.31 5.22 8.05
CA SER A 110 -16.27 6.19 9.14
C SER A 110 -15.45 7.45 8.83
N LYS A 111 -14.80 7.52 7.67
CA LYS A 111 -13.97 8.65 7.21
C LYS A 111 -12.84 9.02 8.17
N LYS A 112 -12.34 8.05 8.92
CA LYS A 112 -11.18 8.23 9.80
C LYS A 112 -9.87 8.12 9.04
N TYR A 113 -9.86 7.28 8.01
CA TYR A 113 -8.73 7.07 7.10
C TYR A 113 -7.42 6.66 7.82
N GLU A 114 -7.51 6.05 9.00
CA GLU A 114 -6.38 5.56 9.78
C GLU A 114 -5.59 4.45 9.07
N THR A 115 -6.24 3.74 8.15
CA THR A 115 -5.68 2.64 7.34
C THR A 115 -5.25 3.06 5.95
N ILE A 116 -5.45 4.33 5.61
CA ILE A 116 -5.19 4.83 4.26
C ILE A 116 -3.82 5.47 4.21
N PHE A 117 -3.06 5.06 3.20
CA PHE A 117 -1.71 5.54 2.96
C PHE A 117 -1.55 6.00 1.51
N SER A 118 -0.45 6.71 1.26
CA SER A 118 -0.01 7.07 -0.08
C SER A 118 1.48 6.78 -0.21
N ILE A 119 1.89 6.11 -1.28
CA ILE A 119 3.29 5.72 -1.50
C ILE A 119 3.95 6.82 -2.34
N MET A 120 4.93 7.50 -1.74
CA MET A 120 5.72 8.54 -2.38
C MET A 120 7.04 7.93 -2.88
N PRO A 121 7.20 7.74 -4.20
CA PRO A 121 8.42 7.16 -4.75
C PRO A 121 9.62 8.11 -4.63
N THR A 122 10.81 7.54 -4.54
CA THR A 122 12.09 8.28 -4.61
C THR A 122 12.93 7.79 -5.79
N ASN A 123 14.06 8.45 -6.05
CA ASN A 123 15.01 8.06 -7.10
C ASN A 123 15.88 6.84 -6.74
N THR A 124 15.73 6.24 -5.54
CA THR A 124 16.57 5.12 -5.07
C THR A 124 15.84 3.77 -5.01
N GLY A 125 14.57 3.72 -5.39
CA GLY A 125 13.70 2.55 -5.18
C GLY A 125 13.17 2.42 -3.75
N ALA A 126 13.71 3.19 -2.79
CA ALA A 126 13.04 3.40 -1.51
C ALA A 126 11.82 4.32 -1.69
N VAL A 127 10.89 4.26 -0.73
CA VAL A 127 9.67 5.04 -0.73
C VAL A 127 9.49 5.73 0.62
N GLN A 128 8.80 6.87 0.64
CA GLN A 128 8.14 7.34 1.85
C GLN A 128 6.69 6.84 1.82
N ILE A 129 6.17 6.40 2.96
CA ILE A 129 4.76 5.98 3.07
C ILE A 129 4.03 7.01 3.91
N ARG A 130 3.25 7.86 3.26
CA ARG A 130 2.46 8.93 3.89
C ARG A 130 1.19 8.37 4.49
N SER A 131 0.85 8.79 5.70
CA SER A 131 -0.42 8.50 6.36
C SER A 131 -1.41 9.66 6.18
N LEU A 132 -2.69 9.32 6.14
CA LEU A 132 -3.79 10.30 6.07
C LEU A 132 -4.32 10.75 7.44
N VAL A 133 -3.72 10.27 8.53
CA VAL A 133 -4.03 10.75 9.89
C VAL A 133 -3.44 12.15 10.13
N LEU A 134 -3.90 12.80 11.21
CA LEU A 134 -3.47 14.15 11.59
C LEU A 134 -3.63 15.13 10.41
N ASP A 135 -2.58 15.89 10.09
CA ASP A 135 -2.58 16.88 9.01
C ASP A 135 -2.25 16.30 7.62
N LYS A 136 -2.28 14.97 7.45
CA LYS A 136 -1.99 14.27 6.18
C LYS A 136 -0.60 14.60 5.61
N ASN A 137 0.33 15.00 6.47
CA ASN A 137 1.68 15.42 6.10
C ASN A 137 2.76 14.57 6.77
N GLN A 138 2.38 13.46 7.40
CA GLN A 138 3.30 12.58 8.13
C GLN A 138 3.48 11.25 7.43
N CYS A 139 4.71 10.76 7.49
CA CYS A 139 5.17 9.52 6.90
C CYS A 139 5.57 8.54 8.00
N ILE A 140 5.36 7.27 7.71
CA ILE A 140 5.87 6.18 8.54
C ILE A 140 7.39 6.36 8.66
N SER A 141 7.87 6.32 9.90
CA SER A 141 9.28 6.53 10.19
C SER A 141 9.72 5.70 11.37
N VAL A 142 11.03 5.55 11.51
CA VAL A 142 11.64 4.89 12.66
C VAL A 142 12.15 5.93 13.66
N PHE A 143 11.76 5.77 14.91
CA PHE A 143 12.19 6.63 16.01
C PHE A 143 12.92 5.82 17.09
N HIS A 144 13.76 6.52 17.85
CA HIS A 144 14.46 5.97 18.99
C HIS A 144 13.81 6.41 20.29
N THR A 145 13.64 5.49 21.23
CA THR A 145 13.13 5.79 22.57
C THR A 145 13.72 4.84 23.61
N THR A 146 14.06 5.37 24.79
CA THR A 146 14.50 4.56 25.94
C THR A 146 13.34 3.83 26.61
N ALA A 147 12.10 4.18 26.29
CA ALA A 147 10.90 3.56 26.86
C ALA A 147 10.60 2.15 26.33
N ILE A 148 11.28 1.70 25.26
CA ILE A 148 11.04 0.41 24.60
C ILE A 148 12.31 -0.45 24.70
N PRO A 149 12.23 -1.76 25.02
CA PRO A 149 13.40 -2.62 25.25
C PRO A 149 14.42 -2.68 24.11
N ARG A 150 13.98 -2.54 22.85
CA ARG A 150 14.87 -2.51 21.67
C ARG A 150 15.45 -1.12 21.38
N GLY A 151 15.02 -0.09 22.09
CA GLY A 151 15.47 1.29 21.88
C GLY A 151 14.92 1.97 20.62
N ARG A 152 14.06 1.29 19.85
CA ARG A 152 13.59 1.73 18.52
C ARG A 152 12.25 1.13 18.15
N ASP A 153 11.40 1.91 17.47
CA ASP A 153 10.13 1.46 16.92
C ASP A 153 9.68 2.30 15.71
N PHE A 154 8.59 1.87 15.08
CA PHE A 154 7.91 2.63 14.04
C PHE A 154 6.91 3.62 14.63
N GLY A 155 6.90 4.82 14.09
CA GLY A 155 5.93 5.88 14.35
C GLY A 155 5.72 6.72 13.11
N ILE A 156 5.37 7.99 13.29
CA ILE A 156 5.13 8.95 12.21
C ILE A 156 5.94 10.24 12.44
N ASN A 157 6.47 10.79 11.36
CA ASN A 157 7.20 12.06 11.32
C ASN A 157 6.82 12.83 10.04
N PRO A 158 7.03 14.14 9.95
CA PRO A 158 6.76 14.89 8.72
C PRO A 158 7.40 14.25 7.48
N CYS A 159 6.64 14.18 6.38
CA CYS A 159 7.14 13.73 5.08
C CYS A 159 7.98 14.83 4.41
N ASP A 160 8.95 14.40 3.60
CA ASP A 160 9.67 15.28 2.68
C ASP A 160 8.95 15.33 1.33
N PHE A 161 8.36 16.47 0.98
CA PHE A 161 7.66 16.68 -0.31
C PHE A 161 8.54 17.29 -1.40
N SER A 162 9.82 17.57 -1.10
CA SER A 162 10.73 18.21 -2.05
C SER A 162 11.44 17.19 -2.93
N ALA A 163 11.36 17.38 -4.25
CA ALA A 163 12.06 16.54 -5.23
C ALA A 163 13.58 16.79 -5.30
N LEU A 164 14.10 17.80 -4.58
CA LEU A 164 15.49 18.29 -4.71
C LEU A 164 16.33 18.06 -3.44
N VAL A 165 15.79 17.41 -2.42
CA VAL A 165 16.42 17.31 -1.09
C VAL A 165 16.77 15.86 -0.75
N LEU A 166 17.84 15.70 0.03
CA LEU A 166 18.17 14.43 0.69
C LEU A 166 17.13 14.13 1.77
N ILE A 167 16.33 13.09 1.54
CA ILE A 167 15.28 12.63 2.47
C ILE A 167 15.95 11.92 3.66
N ASP A 168 15.44 12.12 4.89
CA ASP A 168 15.94 11.41 6.07
C ASP A 168 15.74 9.90 5.91
N LEU A 169 16.81 9.11 6.07
CA LEU A 169 16.75 7.64 6.02
C LEU A 169 15.70 7.06 6.98
N LYS A 170 15.38 7.75 8.08
CA LYS A 170 14.36 7.32 9.05
C LYS A 170 12.95 7.30 8.48
N THR A 171 12.62 8.12 7.49
CA THR A 171 11.31 8.15 6.81
C THR A 171 11.29 7.28 5.54
N LEU A 172 12.45 6.73 5.16
CA LEU A 172 12.58 5.87 3.98
C LEU A 172 12.34 4.41 4.32
N LEU A 173 11.50 3.78 3.50
CA LEU A 173 11.08 2.40 3.60
C LEU A 173 11.35 1.66 2.29
N ILE A 174 11.51 0.35 2.39
CA ILE A 174 11.62 -0.58 1.26
C ILE A 174 10.43 -1.53 1.30
N LEU A 175 9.76 -1.68 0.16
CA LEU A 175 8.82 -2.77 -0.09
C LEU A 175 9.63 -3.98 -0.58
N ALA A 176 9.95 -4.88 0.34
CA ALA A 176 10.83 -6.02 0.10
C ALA A 176 10.03 -7.31 -0.11
N PRO A 177 10.63 -8.38 -0.67
CA PRO A 177 9.99 -9.69 -0.73
C PRO A 177 9.41 -10.14 0.62
N PRO A 178 8.36 -10.97 0.61
CA PRO A 178 7.73 -11.44 1.83
C PRO A 178 8.72 -12.31 2.63
N LEU A 179 8.57 -12.29 3.95
CA LEU A 179 9.29 -13.17 4.86
C LEU A 179 8.63 -14.56 4.89
N GLY A 180 9.37 -15.58 4.49
CA GLY A 180 8.96 -16.98 4.51
C GLY A 180 10.19 -17.89 4.30
N GLU A 181 10.01 -19.21 4.36
CA GLU A 181 11.08 -20.15 4.01
C GLU A 181 11.42 -19.98 2.53
N PHE A 182 12.63 -19.48 2.26
CA PHE A 182 13.19 -19.48 0.92
C PHE A 182 13.38 -20.94 0.49
N MET A 183 12.45 -21.46 -0.33
CA MET A 183 12.75 -22.62 -1.14
C MET A 183 13.73 -22.15 -2.20
N LEU A 184 15.03 -22.39 -1.97
CA LEU A 184 16.03 -22.30 -3.01
C LEU A 184 15.60 -23.26 -4.12
N ASN A 185 15.14 -22.73 -5.24
CA ASN A 185 14.95 -23.52 -6.44
C ASN A 185 16.33 -23.99 -6.90
N ASN A 186 16.73 -25.19 -6.48
CA ASN A 186 17.87 -25.94 -7.01
C ASN A 186 17.53 -26.51 -8.39
#